data_AF-A0A2R4TFU0-F1
#
_entry.id   AF-A0A2R4TFU0-F1
#
_cell.length_a   1.000
_cell.length_b   1.000
_cell.length_c   1.000
_cell.angle_alpha   90.00
_cell.angle_beta   90.00
_cell.angle_gamma   90.00
#
_symmetry.space_group_name_H-M   'P 1'
#
loop_
_entity.id
_entity.type
_entity.pdbx_description
1 polymer ?
#
loop_
_entity_poly.entity_id
_entity_poly.type
_entity_poly.pdbx_seq_one_letter_code
_entity_poly.pdbx_strand_id
1 'polypeptide(L)'
;MSALIEPGQLAHESELVWLEDTTTLDYVRQSLDRLPTRRGKPAYHRDGRMVGYAVLGPEARSSRASGTFLRRVFWLLPHDRDGRPSGLYASGAPSEAVDPRTVAPRVKGYKTQRSEGGPESEAMRELGITLPES
;
A
#
# COMPACT_ATOMS: atom_id res chain seq x y z
N MET A 1 -3.20 17.17 0.27
CA MET A 1 -2.02 16.44 -0.24
C MET A 1 -2.00 15.07 0.42
N SER A 2 -2.76 14.11 -0.12
CA SER A 2 -2.85 12.74 0.40
C SER A 2 -2.32 11.79 -0.66
N ALA A 3 -1.63 10.73 -0.22
CA ALA A 3 -1.22 9.56 -0.99
C ALA A 3 -2.43 8.72 -1.46
N LEU A 4 -3.47 9.38 -1.97
CA LEU A 4 -4.62 8.74 -2.58
C LEU A 4 -4.20 8.31 -3.98
N ILE A 5 -3.76 7.06 -4.09
CA ILE A 5 -3.72 6.42 -5.40
C ILE A 5 -5.15 6.41 -5.94
N GLU A 6 -5.33 7.02 -7.11
CA GLU A 6 -6.63 7.09 -7.77
C GLU A 6 -6.92 5.77 -8.49
N PRO A 7 -8.19 5.30 -8.52
CA PRO A 7 -8.54 4.05 -9.19
C PRO A 7 -8.05 3.97 -10.65
N GLY A 8 -8.07 5.10 -11.37
CA GLY A 8 -7.56 5.18 -12.74
C GLY A 8 -6.06 4.89 -12.87
N GLN A 9 -5.26 5.11 -11.83
CA GLN A 9 -3.83 4.79 -11.81
C GLN A 9 -3.56 3.29 -11.62
N LEU A 10 -4.57 2.54 -11.17
CA LEU A 10 -4.50 1.10 -10.94
C LEU A 10 -5.14 0.29 -12.07
N ALA A 11 -5.80 0.95 -13.03
CA ALA A 11 -6.68 0.32 -14.02
C ALA A 11 -6.02 -0.80 -14.86
N HIS A 12 -4.69 -0.74 -15.01
CA HIS A 12 -3.93 -1.71 -15.80
C HIS A 12 -3.17 -2.75 -14.96
N GLU A 13 -3.36 -2.77 -13.64
CA GLU A 13 -2.85 -3.87 -12.83
C GLU A 13 -3.51 -5.20 -13.26
N SER A 14 -2.68 -6.21 -13.43
CA SER A 14 -3.11 -7.59 -13.72
C SER A 14 -2.98 -8.50 -12.51
N GLU A 15 -1.99 -8.25 -11.66
CA GLU A 15 -1.63 -9.10 -10.54
C GLU A 15 -0.89 -8.30 -9.47
N LEU A 16 -1.05 -8.68 -8.20
CA LEU A 16 -0.20 -8.26 -7.10
C LEU A 16 0.69 -9.43 -6.70
N VAL A 17 2.00 -9.21 -6.68
CA VAL A 17 2.99 -10.20 -6.24
C VAL A 17 3.44 -9.83 -4.84
N TRP A 18 3.15 -10.70 -3.87
CA TRP A 18 3.65 -10.61 -2.50
C TRP A 18 4.96 -11.40 -2.37
N LEU A 19 5.96 -10.78 -1.75
CA LEU A 19 7.29 -11.37 -1.54
C LEU A 19 7.42 -12.10 -0.20
N GLU A 20 6.39 -11.99 0.64
CA GLU A 20 6.27 -12.60 1.96
C GLU A 20 4.79 -12.77 2.32
N ASP A 21 4.52 -13.44 3.44
CA ASP A 21 3.18 -13.57 3.98
C ASP A 21 2.70 -12.24 4.59
N THR A 22 1.62 -11.69 4.05
CA THR A 22 1.02 -10.43 4.50
C THR A 22 -0.11 -10.60 5.51
N THR A 23 -0.50 -11.83 5.83
CA THR A 23 -1.63 -12.10 6.73
C THR A 23 -1.37 -11.63 8.16
N THR A 24 -0.10 -11.56 8.56
CA THR A 24 0.38 -11.10 9.87
C THR A 24 0.65 -9.59 9.92
N LEU A 25 0.73 -8.91 8.76
CA LEU A 25 1.05 -7.48 8.69
C LEU A 25 -0.19 -6.62 8.87
N ASP A 26 -0.25 -5.82 9.94
CA ASP A 26 -1.40 -4.94 10.20
C ASP A 26 -1.68 -3.98 9.06
N TYR A 27 -0.62 -3.49 8.42
CA TYR A 27 -0.68 -2.67 7.24
C TYR A 27 0.56 -2.86 6.38
N VAL A 28 0.47 -2.42 5.13
CA VAL A 28 1.62 -2.15 4.26
C VAL A 28 1.54 -0.70 3.80
N ARG A 29 2.68 -0.04 3.57
CA ARG A 29 2.70 1.25 2.86
C ARG A 29 2.65 1.01 1.36
N GLN A 30 2.03 1.93 0.62
CA GLN A 30 2.02 1.87 -0.85
C GLN A 30 2.56 3.13 -1.50
N SER A 31 3.21 2.98 -2.65
CA SER A 31 3.59 4.09 -3.55
C SER A 31 3.41 3.71 -5.02
N LEU A 32 3.33 4.72 -5.89
CA LEU A 32 3.40 4.56 -7.34
C LEU A 32 4.79 4.92 -7.83
N ASP A 33 5.52 3.92 -8.28
CA ASP A 33 6.91 4.05 -8.72
C ASP A 33 6.98 4.06 -10.25
N ARG A 34 7.92 4.84 -10.79
CA ARG A 34 8.22 4.84 -12.24
C ARG A 34 9.27 3.79 -12.54
N LEU A 35 8.86 2.73 -13.23
CA LEU A 35 9.71 1.56 -13.50
C LEU A 35 9.87 1.32 -15.00
N PRO A 36 11.03 0.80 -15.47
CA PRO A 36 11.29 0.60 -16.89
C PRO A 36 10.47 -0.55 -17.50
N THR A 37 9.92 -1.44 -16.67
CA THR A 37 9.21 -2.64 -17.12
C THR A 37 7.83 -2.75 -16.48
N ARG A 38 6.88 -3.35 -17.22
CA ARG A 38 5.53 -3.72 -16.72
C ARG A 38 5.55 -4.83 -15.67
N ARG A 39 6.55 -5.70 -15.74
CA ARG A 39 6.64 -6.96 -15.00
C ARG A 39 8.01 -7.12 -14.33
N GLY A 40 8.13 -8.15 -13.51
CA GLY A 40 9.34 -8.47 -12.76
C GLY A 40 9.46 -7.64 -11.47
N LYS A 41 10.29 -8.14 -10.55
CA LYS A 41 10.56 -7.49 -9.28
C LYS A 41 11.26 -6.14 -9.52
N PRO A 42 10.68 -5.02 -9.07
CA PRO A 42 11.34 -3.72 -9.16
C PRO A 42 12.67 -3.71 -8.42
N ALA A 43 13.63 -2.93 -8.93
CA ALA A 43 14.79 -2.57 -8.13
C ALA A 43 14.33 -1.73 -6.92
N TYR A 44 14.85 -2.01 -5.73
CA TYR A 44 14.43 -1.36 -4.50
C TYR A 44 15.66 -0.84 -3.76
N HIS A 45 15.72 0.47 -3.61
CA HIS A 45 16.88 1.19 -3.05
C HIS A 45 16.48 2.17 -1.94
N ARG A 46 15.31 1.94 -1.33
CA ARG A 46 14.80 2.76 -0.22
C ARG A 46 15.15 2.07 1.10
N ASP A 47 15.13 2.85 2.17
CA ASP A 47 15.12 2.28 3.51
C ASP A 47 13.96 1.31 3.69
N GLY A 48 14.18 0.29 4.53
CA GLY A 48 13.19 -0.75 4.78
C GLY A 48 13.20 -1.85 3.73
N ARG A 49 12.05 -2.48 3.55
CA ARG A 49 11.91 -3.69 2.73
C ARG A 49 10.67 -3.64 1.85
N MET A 50 10.83 -4.15 0.62
CA MET A 50 9.72 -4.36 -0.30
C MET A 50 8.93 -5.59 0.14
N VAL A 51 7.63 -5.41 0.35
CA VAL A 51 6.66 -6.45 0.72
C VAL A 51 6.00 -7.03 -0.52
N GLY A 52 5.76 -6.21 -1.55
CA GLY A 52 5.11 -6.65 -2.77
C GLY A 52 5.10 -5.59 -3.85
N TYR A 53 4.56 -5.93 -5.02
CA TYR A 53 4.44 -5.02 -6.15
C TYR A 53 3.35 -5.45 -7.13
N ALA A 54 2.83 -4.49 -7.88
CA ALA A 54 1.91 -4.76 -8.97
C ALA A 54 2.64 -5.11 -10.27
N VAL A 55 2.07 -6.06 -11.01
CA VAL A 55 2.37 -6.36 -12.40
C VAL A 55 1.31 -5.70 -13.27
N LEU A 56 1.73 -5.10 -14.38
CA LEU A 56 0.82 -4.47 -15.33
C LEU A 56 0.50 -5.40 -16.51
N GLY A 57 -0.74 -5.33 -16.97
CA GLY A 57 -1.21 -5.97 -18.20
C GLY A 57 -0.62 -5.36 -19.47
N PRO A 58 -0.78 -6.03 -20.62
CA PRO A 58 -0.22 -5.60 -21.91
C PRO A 58 -0.72 -4.22 -22.36
N GLU A 59 -1.96 -3.87 -22.02
CA GLU A 59 -2.59 -2.58 -22.36
C GLU A 59 -1.99 -1.38 -21.60
N ALA A 60 -1.19 -1.62 -20.56
CA ALA A 60 -0.51 -0.53 -19.86
C ALA A 60 0.46 0.20 -20.79
N ARG A 61 0.29 1.51 -20.93
CA ARG A 61 1.17 2.36 -21.73
C ARG A 61 2.23 3.00 -20.86
N SER A 62 3.44 3.10 -21.36
CA SER A 62 4.50 3.87 -20.72
C SER A 62 4.27 5.37 -20.89
N SER A 63 4.83 6.15 -19.98
CA SER A 63 4.92 7.60 -20.11
C SER A 63 5.64 7.97 -21.40
N ARG A 64 5.03 8.85 -22.22
CA ARG A 64 5.67 9.36 -23.45
C ARG A 64 6.98 10.11 -23.16
N ALA A 65 7.10 10.75 -21.99
CA ALA A 65 8.25 11.56 -21.65
C ALA A 65 9.45 10.73 -21.15
N SER A 66 9.21 9.60 -20.48
CA SER A 66 10.28 8.84 -19.81
C SER A 66 10.37 7.37 -20.22
N GLY A 67 9.42 6.85 -20.99
CA GLY A 67 9.36 5.43 -21.35
C GLY A 67 9.04 4.50 -20.17
N THR A 68 8.81 5.04 -18.96
CA THR A 68 8.54 4.25 -17.75
C THR A 68 7.06 3.98 -17.53
N PHE A 69 6.77 2.95 -16.75
CA PHE A 69 5.44 2.54 -16.31
C PHE A 69 5.23 2.94 -14.86
N LEU A 70 4.03 3.43 -14.54
CA LEU A 70 3.64 3.72 -13.17
C LEU A 70 3.14 2.42 -12.53
N ARG A 71 3.83 1.94 -11.48
CA ARG A 71 3.56 0.64 -10.84
C ARG A 71 3.44 0.80 -9.34
N ARG A 72 2.42 0.18 -8.76
CA ARG A 72 2.23 0.15 -7.32
C ARG A 72 3.27 -0.76 -6.65
N VAL A 73 3.90 -0.28 -5.59
CA VAL A 73 4.88 -1.00 -4.78
C VAL A 73 4.44 -0.92 -3.32
N PHE A 74 4.53 -2.06 -2.62
CA PHE A 74 4.22 -2.20 -1.21
C PHE A 74 5.48 -2.40 -0.39
N TRP A 75 5.58 -1.73 0.74
CA TRP A 75 6.80 -1.71 1.56
C TRP A 75 6.54 -1.41 3.02
N LEU A 76 7.55 -1.66 3.85
CA LEU A 76 7.59 -1.35 5.27
C LEU A 76 8.95 -0.76 5.65
N LEU A 77 8.94 0.21 6.57
CA LEU A 77 10.14 0.80 7.18
C LEU A 77 10.48 0.12 8.52
N PRO A 78 11.74 0.21 8.98
CA PRO A 78 12.15 -0.38 10.26
C PRO A 78 11.39 0.14 11.49
N HIS A 79 10.77 1.32 11.39
CA HIS A 79 9.99 1.94 12.47
C HIS A 79 8.47 1.77 12.32
N ASP A 80 8.02 1.07 11.28
CA ASP A 80 6.62 0.66 11.17
C ASP A 80 6.27 -0.38 12.25
N ARG A 81 4.97 -0.54 12.53
CA ARG A 81 4.48 -1.36 13.65
C ARG A 81 4.98 -2.80 13.62
N ASP A 82 5.16 -3.38 12.43
CA ASP A 82 5.76 -4.71 12.23
C ASP A 82 7.13 -4.86 12.94
N GLY A 83 8.01 -3.86 12.81
CA GLY A 83 9.31 -3.85 13.45
C GLY A 83 9.33 -3.24 14.86
N ARG A 84 8.38 -2.35 15.16
CA ARG A 84 8.28 -1.64 16.45
C ARG A 84 6.82 -1.53 16.91
N PRO A 85 6.24 -2.59 17.51
CA PRO A 85 4.82 -2.62 17.85
C PRO A 85 4.41 -1.59 18.89
N SER A 86 5.30 -1.23 19.83
CA SER A 86 5.09 -0.16 20.82
C SER A 86 5.68 1.20 20.38
N GLY A 87 5.96 1.37 19.09
CA GLY A 87 6.60 2.56 18.52
C GLY A 87 5.62 3.66 18.11
N LEU A 88 6.07 4.52 17.19
CA LEU A 88 5.29 5.66 16.69
C LEU A 88 3.91 5.25 16.16
N TYR A 89 3.84 4.10 15.49
CA TYR A 89 2.61 3.57 14.92
C TYR A 89 1.95 2.50 15.81
N ALA A 90 2.19 2.51 17.13
CA ALA A 90 1.46 1.65 18.06
C ALA A 90 -0.06 1.89 17.99
N SER A 91 -0.44 3.14 17.71
CA SER A 91 -1.80 3.53 17.30
C SER A 91 -1.72 4.39 16.05
N GLY A 92 -2.72 4.27 15.19
CA GLY A 92 -2.73 4.83 13.86
C GLY A 92 -1.74 4.14 12.90
N ALA A 93 -1.84 4.51 11.64
CA ALA A 93 -0.96 4.08 10.57
C ALA A 93 -0.54 5.26 9.67
N PRO A 94 0.57 5.13 8.93
CA PRO A 94 0.99 6.12 7.95
C PRO A 94 -0.14 6.52 6.98
N SER A 95 -0.07 7.72 6.40
CA SER A 95 -1.12 8.22 5.50
C SER A 95 -1.32 7.37 4.25
N GLU A 96 -0.24 6.75 3.79
CA GLU A 96 -0.13 5.86 2.63
C GLU A 96 -0.31 4.39 2.98
N ALA A 97 -0.61 4.07 4.25
CA ALA A 97 -0.81 2.71 4.69
C ALA A 97 -2.20 2.18 4.28
N VAL A 98 -2.25 0.89 3.95
CA VAL A 98 -3.47 0.14 3.69
C VAL A 98 -3.41 -1.23 4.34
N ASP A 99 -4.57 -1.77 4.68
CA ASP A 99 -4.68 -3.17 5.08
C ASP A 99 -4.45 -4.07 3.85
N PRO A 100 -3.42 -4.95 3.87
CA PRO A 100 -3.13 -5.84 2.74
C PRO A 100 -4.29 -6.79 2.37
N ARG A 101 -5.26 -7.02 3.26
CA ARG A 101 -6.45 -7.85 2.99
C ARG A 101 -7.49 -7.14 2.11
N THR A 102 -7.38 -5.83 1.97
CA THR A 102 -8.34 -4.99 1.24
C THR A 102 -7.85 -4.61 -0.16
N VAL A 103 -6.58 -4.91 -0.47
CA VAL A 103 -6.00 -4.65 -1.78
C VAL A 103 -6.16 -5.84 -2.71
N ALA A 104 -6.39 -5.54 -3.98
CA ALA A 104 -6.38 -6.49 -5.09
C ALA A 104 -5.94 -5.72 -6.35
N PRO A 105 -5.64 -6.39 -7.47
CA PRO A 105 -5.40 -5.69 -8.73
C PRO A 105 -6.55 -4.74 -9.03
N ARG A 106 -6.24 -3.48 -9.34
CA ARG A 106 -7.23 -2.41 -9.62
C ARG A 106 -8.04 -1.94 -8.41
N VAL A 107 -7.83 -2.54 -7.24
CA VAL A 107 -8.46 -2.15 -5.98
C VAL A 107 -7.44 -1.43 -5.11
N LYS A 108 -7.76 -0.20 -4.72
CA LYS A 108 -6.87 0.70 -3.96
C LYS A 108 -6.45 0.16 -2.59
N GLY A 109 -7.33 -0.62 -1.97
CA GLY A 109 -7.27 -0.91 -0.53
C GLY A 109 -7.66 0.30 0.31
N TYR A 110 -7.91 0.04 1.58
CA TYR A 110 -8.29 1.04 2.55
C TYR A 110 -7.72 0.68 3.92
N LYS A 111 -7.83 1.64 4.83
CA LYS A 111 -7.49 1.42 6.22
C LYS A 111 -8.65 0.79 6.97
N THR A 112 -8.31 -0.14 7.84
CA THR A 112 -9.20 -0.89 8.71
C THR A 112 -8.84 -0.63 10.16
N GLN A 113 -9.71 -1.04 11.09
CA GLN A 113 -9.45 -0.99 12.53
C GLN A 113 -8.10 -1.65 12.90
N ARG A 114 -7.81 -2.81 12.30
CA ARG A 114 -6.53 -3.52 12.47
C ARG A 114 -5.35 -2.69 12.00
N SER A 115 -5.45 -2.14 10.78
CA SER A 115 -4.37 -1.32 10.24
C SER A 115 -4.10 -0.08 11.09
N GLU A 116 -5.14 0.51 11.68
CA GLU A 116 -5.03 1.67 12.58
C GLU A 116 -4.65 1.28 14.02
N GLY A 117 -4.46 0.00 14.35
CA GLY A 117 -3.88 -0.44 15.63
C GLY A 117 -4.83 -0.44 16.80
N GLY A 118 -6.13 -0.55 16.55
CA GLY A 118 -7.11 -0.61 17.62
C GLY A 118 -8.47 -0.11 17.16
N PRO A 119 -9.49 -0.19 18.05
CA PRO A 119 -10.80 0.39 17.79
C PRO A 119 -10.71 1.86 17.43
N GLU A 120 -11.71 2.33 16.69
CA GLU A 120 -11.94 3.75 16.43
C GLU A 120 -11.76 4.55 17.72
N SER A 121 -10.99 5.63 17.64
CA SER A 121 -10.82 6.55 18.75
C SER A 121 -12.15 7.24 19.08
N GLU A 122 -12.30 7.74 20.30
CA GLU A 122 -13.50 8.50 20.71
C GLU A 122 -13.79 9.66 19.75
N ALA A 123 -12.76 10.39 19.33
CA ALA A 123 -12.89 11.48 18.36
C ALA A 123 -13.42 11.02 16.99
N MET A 124 -13.04 9.82 16.52
CA MET A 124 -13.57 9.27 15.26
C MET A 124 -15.06 8.93 15.39
N ARG A 125 -15.44 8.36 16.54
CA ARG A 125 -16.84 8.05 16.84
C ARG A 125 -17.70 9.30 16.95
N GLU A 126 -17.21 10.34 17.63
CA GLU A 126 -17.90 11.64 17.73
C GLU A 126 -18.11 12.31 16.37
N LEU A 127 -17.17 12.11 15.43
CA LEU A 127 -17.26 12.58 14.05
C LEU A 127 -18.07 11.66 13.12
N GLY A 128 -18.61 10.54 13.63
CA GLY A 128 -19.36 9.55 12.84
C GLY A 128 -18.51 8.80 11.82
N ILE A 129 -17.19 8.75 12.00
CA ILE A 129 -16.26 8.04 11.11
C ILE A 129 -16.15 6.59 11.59
N THR A 130 -16.69 5.67 10.80
CA THR A 130 -16.54 4.23 11.06
C THR A 130 -15.44 3.61 10.19
N LEU A 131 -14.50 2.89 10.81
CA LEU A 131 -13.53 2.07 10.10
C LEU A 131 -14.11 0.66 9.88
N PRO A 132 -13.93 0.07 8.69
CA PRO A 132 -14.29 -1.32 8.48
C PRO A 132 -13.52 -2.24 9.45
N GLU A 133 -14.23 -3.19 10.05
CA GLU A 133 -13.61 -4.35 10.69
C GLU A 133 -12.89 -5.20 9.63
N SER A 134 -11.79 -5.88 10.02
CA SER A 134 -10.88 -6.59 9.10
C SER A 134 -10.33 -7.89 9.64
#